data_AF-A0A9X8DYN6-F1
#
_entry.id   AF-A0A9X8DYN6-F1
#
_cell.length_a   1.000
_cell.length_b   1.000
_cell.length_c   1.000
_cell.angle_alpha   90.00
_cell.angle_beta   90.00
_cell.angle_gamma   90.00
#
_symmetry.space_group_name_H-M   'P 1'
#
loop_
_entity.id
_entity.type
_entity.pdbx_description
1 polymer ?
#
loop_
_entity_poly.entity_id
_entity_poly.type
_entity_poly.pdbx_seq_one_letter_code
_entity_poly.pdbx_strand_id
1 'polypeptide(L)'
;MGGKKLPAKELSKHDFVVAAREERVKRARSRLVHETSTKLQAWFRGCRTRAITRASLQQAVAAKCNDVATLQRMYTFAIPVPVLTRLVQETIFVGRLWQPPATADAVVVPCSVLGLVQQSWTALQIEWDRSPSIKHEWTVRVASLCSLVSRLRPSNLQGILPLVAESLPHALYLWAIRPSFGFFDAVVEAQQPTPRLVYGVAQVYAWLLTGHPSSHPLVSTVLFTISSSSAILRHVFRLLQSLPPSPSSLWLVFCASFGSYIDTSDAHTLSNHFPHLQELVTLLSHTLYAILWLESPTVYSIESEAQLSAMVHLFNQLHARVESIALWPSLPIPPDVMTYEEEEKNDKTVKVFFESNTRAKLQYVLTTIPQVVPFETRVALFHSYLHLDKQNVPNRHVFAALVPLRIQREHIVTDSFEQFHAIQSLKGRLQITFVNAQGLEEAGVDGGGVFKEYIDTLTKTAFSTE
;
A
#
# COMPACT_ATOMS: atom_id res chain seq x y z
N MET A 1 -27.61 -41.33 87.72
CA MET A 1 -26.67 -41.78 86.67
C MET A 1 -26.69 -40.71 85.58
N GLY A 2 -25.73 -39.80 85.47
CA GLY A 2 -24.35 -40.08 85.07
C GLY A 2 -24.18 -39.86 83.56
N GLY A 3 -24.51 -38.67 83.04
CA GLY A 3 -24.35 -38.30 81.63
C GLY A 3 -23.33 -37.18 81.48
N LYS A 4 -22.09 -37.55 81.13
CA LYS A 4 -20.90 -36.70 81.02
C LYS A 4 -21.14 -35.48 80.12
N LYS A 5 -20.89 -34.27 80.64
CA LYS A 5 -20.58 -33.09 79.83
C LYS A 5 -19.33 -33.42 79.00
N LEU A 6 -19.46 -33.46 77.68
CA LEU A 6 -18.33 -33.53 76.76
C LEU A 6 -17.46 -32.27 76.99
N PRO A 7 -16.15 -32.40 77.22
CA PRO A 7 -15.31 -31.25 77.47
C PRO A 7 -15.22 -30.40 76.21
N ALA A 8 -15.33 -29.08 76.35
CA ALA A 8 -14.91 -28.16 75.31
C ALA A 8 -13.47 -28.55 74.95
N LYS A 9 -13.25 -29.02 73.72
CA LYS A 9 -11.93 -29.35 73.22
C LYS A 9 -11.09 -28.09 73.41
N GLU A 10 -10.17 -28.08 74.37
CA GLU A 10 -9.20 -27.00 74.53
C GLU A 10 -8.38 -27.00 73.24
N LEU A 11 -8.81 -26.15 72.30
CA LEU A 11 -8.09 -25.88 71.07
C LEU A 11 -6.69 -25.45 71.49
N SER A 12 -5.69 -26.16 70.99
CA SER A 12 -4.29 -25.81 71.25
C SER A 12 -4.09 -24.34 70.91
N LYS A 13 -3.25 -23.62 71.68
CA LYS A 13 -2.86 -22.23 71.36
C LYS A 13 -2.45 -22.08 69.90
N HIS A 14 -1.86 -23.14 69.31
CA HIS A 14 -1.55 -23.24 67.90
C HIS A 14 -2.81 -23.20 67.01
N ASP A 15 -3.83 -24.01 67.30
CA ASP A 15 -5.07 -24.08 66.51
C ASP A 15 -5.86 -22.77 66.55
N PHE A 16 -5.86 -22.08 67.71
CA PHE A 16 -6.46 -20.74 67.82
C PHE A 16 -5.72 -19.71 66.96
N VAL A 17 -4.38 -19.75 66.93
CA VAL A 17 -3.57 -18.85 66.09
C VAL A 17 -3.78 -19.14 64.60
N VAL A 18 -3.90 -20.41 64.21
CA VAL A 18 -4.20 -20.82 62.83
C VAL A 18 -5.59 -20.32 62.41
N ALA A 19 -6.62 -20.58 63.22
CA ALA A 19 -7.99 -20.10 62.95
C ALA A 19 -8.06 -18.56 62.87
N ALA A 20 -7.37 -17.84 63.76
CA ALA A 20 -7.29 -16.38 63.72
C ALA A 20 -6.54 -15.87 62.48
N ARG A 21 -5.53 -16.61 61.98
CA ARG A 21 -4.82 -16.28 60.74
C ARG A 21 -5.71 -16.50 59.52
N GLU A 22 -6.44 -17.60 59.46
CA GLU A 22 -7.42 -17.88 58.41
C GLU A 22 -8.52 -16.82 58.36
N GLU A 23 -9.03 -16.41 59.53
CA GLU A 23 -10.04 -15.37 59.61
C GLU A 23 -9.49 -14.00 59.16
N ARG A 24 -8.25 -13.66 59.50
CA ARG A 24 -7.57 -12.46 58.99
C ARG A 24 -7.41 -12.50 57.47
N VAL A 25 -7.04 -13.64 56.90
CA VAL A 25 -6.93 -13.82 55.43
C VAL A 25 -8.31 -13.68 54.78
N LYS A 26 -9.36 -14.26 55.37
CA LYS A 26 -10.75 -14.12 54.89
C LYS A 26 -11.21 -12.66 54.91
N ARG A 27 -10.94 -11.92 56.00
CA ARG A 27 -11.22 -10.49 56.09
C ARG A 27 -10.39 -9.66 55.11
N ALA A 28 -9.12 -10.01 54.87
CA ALA A 28 -8.28 -9.36 53.87
C ALA A 28 -8.82 -9.56 52.45
N ARG A 29 -9.23 -10.79 52.09
CA ARG A 29 -9.91 -11.08 50.82
C ARG A 29 -11.22 -10.31 50.68
N SER A 30 -12.05 -10.27 51.73
CA SER A 30 -13.30 -9.50 51.72
C SER A 30 -13.07 -8.00 51.53
N ARG A 31 -12.02 -7.42 52.14
CA ARG A 31 -11.64 -6.01 51.95
C ARG A 31 -11.20 -5.74 50.52
N LEU A 32 -10.37 -6.62 49.95
CA LEU A 32 -9.93 -6.50 48.56
C LEU A 32 -11.11 -6.55 47.58
N VAL A 33 -12.07 -7.47 47.79
CA VAL A 33 -13.29 -7.56 46.98
C VAL A 33 -14.14 -6.29 47.12
N HIS A 34 -14.29 -5.75 48.32
CA HIS A 34 -15.05 -4.51 48.52
C HIS A 34 -14.37 -3.30 47.87
N GLU A 35 -13.05 -3.18 47.99
CA GLU A 35 -12.26 -2.10 47.40
C GLU A 35 -12.30 -2.16 45.86
N THR A 36 -12.09 -3.33 45.28
CA THR A 36 -12.16 -3.55 43.83
C THR A 36 -13.56 -3.29 43.28
N SER A 37 -14.61 -3.76 43.98
CA SER A 37 -16.00 -3.48 43.64
C SER A 37 -16.30 -1.98 43.68
N THR A 38 -15.86 -1.26 44.71
CA THR A 38 -16.04 0.19 44.84
C THR A 38 -15.34 0.94 43.71
N LYS A 39 -14.09 0.56 43.36
CA LYS A 39 -13.35 1.14 42.23
C LYS A 39 -14.07 0.92 40.91
N LEU A 40 -14.58 -0.30 40.68
CA LEU A 40 -15.30 -0.65 39.46
C LEU A 40 -16.64 0.10 39.35
N GLN A 41 -17.38 0.25 40.46
CA GLN A 41 -18.60 1.03 40.51
C GLN A 41 -18.34 2.52 40.26
N ALA A 42 -17.29 3.09 40.86
CA ALA A 42 -16.90 4.48 40.63
C ALA A 42 -16.51 4.72 39.17
N TRP A 43 -15.73 3.80 38.58
CA TRP A 43 -15.39 3.84 37.16
C TRP A 43 -16.63 3.78 36.26
N PHE A 44 -17.55 2.84 36.53
CA PHE A 44 -18.79 2.69 35.77
C PHE A 44 -19.68 3.95 35.86
N ARG A 45 -19.85 4.50 37.07
CA ARG A 45 -20.57 5.77 37.29
C ARG A 45 -19.91 6.90 36.51
N GLY A 46 -18.58 7.00 36.54
CA GLY A 46 -17.83 7.99 35.76
C GLY A 46 -18.02 7.84 34.24
N CYS A 47 -18.01 6.62 33.72
CA CYS A 47 -18.32 6.33 32.31
C CYS A 47 -19.76 6.73 31.95
N ARG A 48 -20.73 6.35 32.78
CA ARG A 48 -22.15 6.69 32.57
C ARG A 48 -22.41 8.19 32.63
N THR A 49 -21.89 8.90 33.63
CA THR A 49 -22.03 10.36 33.73
C THR A 49 -21.44 11.06 32.52
N ARG A 50 -20.24 10.65 32.08
CA ARG A 50 -19.63 11.20 30.85
C ARG A 50 -20.49 10.96 29.61
N ALA A 51 -21.10 9.79 29.48
CA ALA A 51 -21.99 9.49 28.36
C ALA A 51 -23.23 10.42 28.37
N ILE A 52 -23.87 10.57 29.53
CA ILE A 52 -25.05 11.45 29.71
C ILE A 52 -24.68 12.91 29.42
N THR A 53 -23.58 13.42 29.99
CA THR A 53 -23.13 14.80 29.77
C THR A 53 -22.83 15.06 28.29
N ARG A 54 -22.19 14.12 27.59
CA ARG A 54 -21.93 14.25 26.14
C ARG A 54 -23.22 14.25 25.32
N ALA A 55 -24.20 13.41 25.66
CA ALA A 55 -25.49 13.39 24.99
C ALA A 55 -26.27 14.70 25.22
N SER A 56 -26.29 15.20 26.45
CA SER A 56 -26.90 16.49 26.78
C SER A 56 -26.22 17.64 26.03
N LEU A 57 -24.89 17.63 25.94
CA LEU A 57 -24.14 18.62 25.16
C LEU A 57 -24.45 18.54 23.66
N GLN A 58 -24.57 17.34 23.09
CA GLN A 58 -24.97 17.15 21.69
C GLN A 58 -26.34 17.76 21.40
N GLN A 59 -27.32 17.53 22.29
CA GLN A 59 -28.65 18.14 22.20
C GLN A 59 -28.59 19.67 22.30
N ALA A 60 -27.76 20.21 23.21
CA ALA A 60 -27.57 21.65 23.35
C ALA A 60 -26.97 22.29 22.09
N VAL A 61 -25.99 21.64 21.44
CA VAL A 61 -25.42 22.11 20.16
C VAL A 61 -26.48 22.12 19.07
N ALA A 62 -27.29 21.06 18.97
CA ALA A 62 -28.37 20.97 18.00
C ALA A 62 -29.43 22.07 18.21
N ALA A 63 -29.84 22.29 19.45
CA ALA A 63 -30.78 23.36 19.81
C ALA A 63 -30.24 24.74 19.43
N LYS A 64 -28.98 25.05 19.78
CA LYS A 64 -28.34 26.32 19.39
C LYS A 64 -28.30 26.51 17.87
N CYS A 65 -28.00 25.47 17.10
CA CYS A 65 -28.01 25.56 15.63
C CYS A 65 -29.41 25.85 15.08
N ASN A 66 -30.45 25.25 15.67
CA ASN A 66 -31.84 25.53 15.30
C ASN A 66 -32.26 26.95 15.67
N ASP A 67 -31.85 27.44 16.84
CA ASP A 67 -32.11 28.81 17.28
C ASP A 67 -31.45 29.82 16.34
N VAL A 68 -30.17 29.60 16.01
CA VAL A 68 -29.44 30.42 15.02
C VAL A 68 -30.14 30.40 13.68
N ALA A 69 -30.52 29.23 13.16
CA ALA A 69 -31.23 29.12 11.89
C ALA A 69 -32.58 29.84 11.92
N THR A 70 -33.29 29.79 13.06
CA THR A 70 -34.57 30.49 13.25
C THR A 70 -34.37 32.01 13.27
N LEU A 71 -33.37 32.50 14.01
CA LEU A 71 -33.01 33.90 14.04
C LEU A 71 -32.58 34.41 12.66
N GLN A 72 -31.81 33.61 11.90
CA GLN A 72 -31.35 33.97 10.56
C GLN A 72 -32.51 34.07 9.54
N ARG A 73 -33.65 33.41 9.77
CA ARG A 73 -34.87 33.61 8.97
C ARG A 73 -35.56 34.94 9.25
N MET A 74 -35.39 35.48 10.46
CA MET A 74 -36.01 36.74 10.89
C MET A 74 -35.09 37.94 10.68
N TYR A 75 -33.77 37.76 10.81
CA TYR A 75 -32.77 38.81 10.80
C TYR A 75 -31.50 38.36 10.06
N THR A 76 -30.91 39.26 9.28
CA THR A 76 -29.57 39.07 8.72
C THR A 76 -28.52 39.55 9.72
N PHE A 77 -27.70 38.63 10.22
CA PHE A 77 -26.60 38.97 11.13
C PHE A 77 -25.40 38.04 10.91
N ALA A 78 -24.19 38.55 11.19
CA ALA A 78 -22.99 37.74 11.24
C ALA A 78 -22.85 37.09 12.63
N ILE A 79 -22.45 35.82 12.67
CA ILE A 79 -22.25 35.13 13.95
C ILE A 79 -20.96 35.60 14.59
N PRO A 80 -21.00 36.11 15.84
CA PRO A 80 -19.80 36.53 16.55
C PRO A 80 -18.79 35.39 16.67
N VAL A 81 -17.51 35.67 16.40
CA VAL A 81 -16.42 34.68 16.44
C VAL A 81 -16.38 33.89 17.77
N PRO A 82 -16.59 34.48 18.97
CA PRO A 82 -16.59 33.70 20.21
C PRO A 82 -17.71 32.65 20.27
N VAL A 83 -18.91 32.99 19.79
CA VAL A 83 -20.06 32.07 19.72
C VAL A 83 -19.75 30.93 18.75
N LEU A 84 -19.23 31.27 17.57
CA LEU A 84 -18.83 30.30 16.56
C LEU A 84 -17.70 29.38 17.05
N THR A 85 -16.69 29.94 17.74
CA THR A 85 -15.60 29.17 18.36
C THR A 85 -16.16 28.11 19.29
N ARG A 86 -17.08 28.50 20.17
CA ARG A 86 -17.68 27.59 21.14
C ARG A 86 -18.52 26.51 20.47
N LEU A 87 -19.32 26.89 19.47
CA LEU A 87 -20.15 25.97 18.70
C LEU A 87 -19.30 24.91 17.98
N VAL A 88 -18.21 25.33 17.32
CA VAL A 88 -17.25 24.43 16.66
C VAL A 88 -16.59 23.49 17.67
N GLN A 89 -16.10 24.00 18.80
CA GLN A 89 -15.48 23.19 19.85
C GLN A 89 -16.44 22.14 20.43
N GLU A 90 -17.67 22.55 20.76
CA GLU A 90 -18.69 21.64 21.32
C GLU A 90 -19.06 20.56 20.29
N THR A 91 -19.23 20.95 19.02
CA THR A 91 -19.54 20.04 17.91
C THR A 91 -18.45 18.98 17.70
N ILE A 92 -17.17 19.40 17.71
CA ILE A 92 -16.01 18.50 17.60
C ILE A 92 -15.92 17.60 18.83
N PHE A 93 -16.14 18.14 20.03
CA PHE A 93 -16.02 17.40 21.29
C PHE A 93 -17.03 16.25 21.38
N VAL A 94 -18.27 16.45 20.94
CA VAL A 94 -19.29 15.39 20.84
C VAL A 94 -19.23 14.62 19.52
N GLY A 95 -18.15 14.79 18.74
CA GLY A 95 -17.98 14.28 17.38
C GLY A 95 -18.39 12.82 17.16
N ARG A 96 -18.09 11.95 18.13
CA ARG A 96 -18.37 10.49 18.06
C ARG A 96 -19.86 10.14 18.22
N LEU A 97 -20.69 11.06 18.70
CA LEU A 97 -22.12 10.83 18.89
C LEU A 97 -22.95 11.19 17.66
N TRP A 98 -22.38 11.92 16.70
CA TRP A 98 -23.05 12.22 15.45
C TRP A 98 -23.12 10.96 14.59
N GLN A 99 -24.31 10.68 14.08
CA GLN A 99 -24.58 9.55 13.19
C GLN A 99 -24.74 10.03 11.75
N PRO A 100 -24.39 9.19 10.76
CA PRO A 100 -24.71 9.47 9.37
C PRO A 100 -26.20 9.77 9.20
N PRO A 101 -26.57 10.69 8.28
CA PRO A 101 -27.97 11.04 8.06
C PRO A 101 -28.77 9.84 7.55
N ALA A 102 -30.00 9.68 8.06
CA ALA A 102 -30.91 8.62 7.63
C ALA A 102 -31.45 8.83 6.20
N THR A 103 -31.54 10.09 5.77
CA THR A 103 -31.98 10.50 4.43
C THR A 103 -31.06 11.59 3.89
N ALA A 104 -31.01 11.72 2.55
CA ALA A 104 -30.17 12.74 1.90
C ALA A 104 -30.48 14.17 2.39
N ASP A 105 -31.76 14.47 2.67
CA ASP A 105 -32.22 15.80 3.06
C ASP A 105 -32.15 16.09 4.57
N ALA A 106 -31.77 15.10 5.40
CA ALA A 106 -31.72 15.29 6.84
C ALA A 106 -30.74 16.41 7.23
N VAL A 107 -31.13 17.27 8.18
CA VAL A 107 -30.23 18.29 8.72
C VAL A 107 -29.14 17.61 9.55
N VAL A 108 -27.89 17.82 9.17
CA VAL A 108 -26.72 17.29 9.87
C VAL A 108 -26.05 18.45 10.59
N VAL A 109 -26.15 18.47 11.93
CA VAL A 109 -25.68 19.59 12.76
C VAL A 109 -24.22 19.98 12.47
N PRO A 110 -23.25 19.04 12.38
CA PRO A 110 -21.89 19.39 11.96
C PRO A 110 -21.79 20.09 10.60
N CYS A 111 -22.61 19.71 9.62
CA CYS A 111 -22.67 20.39 8.32
C CYS A 111 -23.25 21.81 8.44
N SER A 112 -24.26 22.01 9.29
CA SER A 112 -24.80 23.33 9.59
C SER A 112 -23.73 24.23 10.22
N VAL A 113 -22.97 23.71 11.20
CA VAL A 113 -21.85 24.44 11.83
C VAL A 113 -20.77 24.78 10.81
N LEU A 114 -20.45 23.87 9.89
CA LEU A 114 -19.53 24.16 8.79
C LEU A 114 -20.04 25.31 7.90
N GLY A 115 -21.34 25.33 7.58
CA GLY A 115 -21.97 26.43 6.86
C GLY A 115 -21.85 27.77 7.61
N LEU A 116 -21.98 27.76 8.94
CA LEU A 116 -21.76 28.96 9.76
C LEU A 116 -20.30 29.44 9.74
N VAL A 117 -19.34 28.50 9.73
CA VAL A 117 -17.91 28.81 9.54
C VAL A 117 -17.68 29.46 8.17
N GLN A 118 -18.30 28.94 7.12
CA GLN A 118 -18.21 29.50 5.78
C GLN A 118 -18.81 30.91 5.71
N GLN A 119 -19.97 31.14 6.32
CA GLN A 119 -20.62 32.45 6.37
C GLN A 119 -19.78 33.51 7.10
N SER A 120 -19.15 33.15 8.22
CA SER A 120 -18.32 34.06 9.01
C SER A 120 -16.83 34.05 8.63
N TRP A 121 -16.46 33.50 7.46
CA TRP A 121 -15.06 33.24 7.09
C TRP A 121 -14.18 34.49 7.09
N THR A 122 -14.65 35.61 6.54
CA THR A 122 -13.87 36.86 6.47
C THR A 122 -13.60 37.45 7.85
N ALA A 123 -14.61 37.46 8.73
CA ALA A 123 -14.45 37.90 10.12
C ALA A 123 -13.52 36.97 10.91
N LEU A 124 -13.58 35.67 10.64
CA LEU A 124 -12.67 34.68 11.21
C LEU A 124 -11.22 34.91 10.76
N GLN A 125 -10.96 35.13 9.46
CA GLN A 125 -9.62 35.40 8.93
C GLN A 125 -8.97 36.59 9.63
N ILE A 126 -9.70 37.70 9.79
CA ILE A 126 -9.22 38.90 10.49
C ILE A 126 -8.79 38.56 11.93
N GLU A 127 -9.55 37.73 12.63
CA GLU A 127 -9.21 37.31 14.00
C GLU A 127 -7.99 36.38 14.03
N TRP A 128 -7.89 35.45 13.07
CA TRP A 128 -6.82 34.46 13.00
C TRP A 128 -5.47 35.09 12.68
N ASP A 129 -5.43 36.11 11.84
CA ASP A 129 -4.19 36.78 11.45
C ASP A 129 -3.65 37.72 12.55
N ARG A 130 -4.35 37.86 13.69
CA ARG A 130 -3.85 38.61 14.86
C ARG A 130 -2.70 37.92 15.58
N SER A 131 -2.66 36.58 15.57
CA SER A 131 -1.61 35.81 16.24
C SER A 131 -1.40 34.44 15.60
N PRO A 132 -0.14 33.98 15.45
CA PRO A 132 0.15 32.63 14.96
C PRO A 132 -0.45 31.52 15.83
N SER A 133 -0.62 31.74 17.14
CA SER A 133 -1.25 30.76 18.03
C SER A 133 -2.73 30.55 17.71
N ILE A 134 -3.47 31.64 17.51
CA ILE A 134 -4.91 31.63 17.18
C ILE A 134 -5.11 30.98 15.81
N LYS A 135 -4.26 31.34 14.84
CA LYS A 135 -4.25 30.71 13.51
C LYS A 135 -4.06 29.21 13.60
N HIS A 136 -3.09 28.73 14.39
CA HIS A 136 -2.87 27.29 14.58
C HIS A 136 -4.07 26.59 15.22
N GLU A 137 -4.62 27.13 16.31
CA GLU A 137 -5.79 26.54 16.98
C GLU A 137 -6.99 26.38 16.04
N TRP A 138 -7.26 27.41 15.23
CA TRP A 138 -8.35 27.37 14.27
C TRP A 138 -8.07 26.46 13.08
N THR A 139 -6.83 26.37 12.64
CA THR A 139 -6.40 25.37 11.64
C THR A 139 -6.76 23.96 12.11
N VAL A 140 -6.47 23.63 13.37
CA VAL A 140 -6.82 22.32 13.97
C VAL A 140 -8.34 22.13 14.10
N ARG A 141 -9.07 23.17 14.51
CA ARG A 141 -10.54 23.11 14.65
C ARG A 141 -11.22 22.92 13.30
N VAL A 142 -10.85 23.69 12.28
CA VAL A 142 -11.40 23.57 10.92
C VAL A 142 -11.08 22.19 10.35
N ALA A 143 -9.83 21.72 10.45
CA ALA A 143 -9.47 20.38 10.00
C ALA A 143 -10.30 19.28 10.72
N SER A 144 -10.50 19.41 12.04
CA SER A 144 -11.30 18.47 12.83
C SER A 144 -12.78 18.49 12.47
N LEU A 145 -13.36 19.67 12.24
CA LEU A 145 -14.74 19.83 11.80
C LEU A 145 -14.93 19.26 10.41
N CYS A 146 -14.02 19.55 9.48
CA CYS A 146 -14.07 19.03 8.14
C CYS A 146 -13.93 17.49 8.11
N SER A 147 -13.05 16.91 8.93
CA SER A 147 -12.95 15.45 9.13
C SER A 147 -14.25 14.84 9.67
N LEU A 148 -14.92 15.53 10.61
CA LEU A 148 -16.22 15.11 11.10
C LEU A 148 -17.28 15.17 10.00
N VAL A 149 -17.32 16.24 9.21
CA VAL A 149 -18.27 16.39 8.10
C VAL A 149 -18.02 15.37 6.99
N SER A 150 -16.77 15.05 6.64
CA SER A 150 -16.45 13.99 5.68
C SER A 150 -17.02 12.64 6.10
N ARG A 151 -17.02 12.32 7.39
CA ARG A 151 -17.60 11.07 7.88
C ARG A 151 -19.13 11.03 7.74
N LEU A 152 -19.78 12.18 7.83
CA LEU A 152 -21.25 12.28 7.89
C LEU A 152 -21.86 12.54 6.51
N ARG A 153 -21.33 13.53 5.78
CA ARG A 153 -21.78 13.94 4.44
C ARG A 153 -20.66 14.69 3.71
N PRO A 154 -19.82 13.98 2.92
CA PRO A 154 -18.67 14.55 2.21
C PRO A 154 -19.01 15.74 1.29
N SER A 155 -20.15 15.72 0.60
CA SER A 155 -20.52 16.73 -0.39
C SER A 155 -20.61 18.16 0.16
N ASN A 156 -20.86 18.34 1.47
CA ASN A 156 -20.88 19.67 2.09
C ASN A 156 -19.51 20.35 2.20
N LEU A 157 -18.42 19.62 1.92
CA LEU A 157 -17.07 20.16 1.97
C LEU A 157 -16.72 21.00 0.72
N GLN A 158 -17.48 20.84 -0.37
CA GLN A 158 -17.20 21.53 -1.63
C GLN A 158 -17.10 23.06 -1.48
N GLY A 159 -17.95 23.66 -0.65
CA GLY A 159 -17.96 25.12 -0.44
C GLY A 159 -16.81 25.66 0.42
N ILE A 160 -16.34 24.89 1.40
CA ILE A 160 -15.30 25.35 2.34
C ILE A 160 -13.88 25.07 1.82
N LEU A 161 -13.70 24.04 0.99
CA LEU A 161 -12.39 23.59 0.53
C LEU A 161 -11.59 24.67 -0.22
N PRO A 162 -12.17 25.46 -1.15
CA PRO A 162 -11.46 26.55 -1.81
C PRO A 162 -10.97 27.61 -0.80
N LEU A 163 -11.80 27.98 0.18
CA LEU A 163 -11.45 28.97 1.20
C LEU A 163 -10.29 28.50 2.09
N VAL A 164 -10.33 27.22 2.49
CA VAL A 164 -9.26 26.59 3.28
C VAL A 164 -7.99 26.46 2.46
N ALA A 165 -8.09 26.13 1.18
CA ALA A 165 -6.95 26.05 0.26
C ALA A 165 -6.16 27.35 0.20
N GLU A 166 -6.87 28.46 0.04
CA GLU A 166 -6.27 29.79 -0.11
C GLU A 166 -5.75 30.34 1.21
N SER A 167 -6.49 30.14 2.30
CA SER A 167 -6.22 30.85 3.56
C SER A 167 -5.54 30.01 4.64
N LEU A 168 -5.73 28.69 4.62
CA LEU A 168 -5.27 27.74 5.63
C LEU A 168 -4.78 26.42 5.01
N PRO A 169 -3.76 26.44 4.14
CA PRO A 169 -3.25 25.21 3.49
C PRO A 169 -2.79 24.15 4.51
N HIS A 170 -2.34 24.57 5.70
CA HIS A 170 -1.97 23.65 6.78
C HIS A 170 -3.16 22.85 7.35
N ALA A 171 -4.40 23.35 7.23
CA ALA A 171 -5.58 22.58 7.66
C ALA A 171 -5.84 21.39 6.73
N LEU A 172 -5.63 21.57 5.42
CA LEU A 172 -5.70 20.48 4.44
C LEU A 172 -4.61 19.46 4.68
N TYR A 173 -3.39 19.92 5.00
CA TYR A 173 -2.28 19.04 5.39
C TYR A 173 -2.63 18.18 6.62
N LEU A 174 -3.12 18.80 7.70
CA LEU A 174 -3.50 18.07 8.93
C LEU A 174 -4.61 17.06 8.69
N TRP A 175 -5.54 17.36 7.79
CA TRP A 175 -6.61 16.46 7.41
C TRP A 175 -6.11 15.33 6.50
N ALA A 176 -5.23 15.63 5.56
CA ALA A 176 -4.60 14.65 4.69
C ALA A 176 -3.72 13.64 5.47
N ILE A 177 -3.07 14.04 6.56
CA ILE A 177 -2.33 13.10 7.44
C ILE A 177 -3.27 12.12 8.17
N ARG A 178 -4.54 12.49 8.35
CA ARG A 178 -5.58 11.64 8.98
C ARG A 178 -6.66 11.34 7.95
N PRO A 179 -6.32 10.60 6.88
CA PRO A 179 -7.25 10.29 5.81
C PRO A 179 -8.52 9.68 6.39
N SER A 180 -9.66 10.16 5.90
CA SER A 180 -10.98 9.59 6.16
C SER A 180 -11.63 9.21 4.85
N PHE A 181 -12.50 8.21 4.88
CA PHE A 181 -13.35 7.89 3.74
C PHE A 181 -14.10 9.15 3.29
N GLY A 182 -13.98 9.52 2.01
CA GLY A 182 -14.61 10.72 1.46
C GLY A 182 -13.80 12.01 1.49
N PHE A 183 -12.63 12.10 2.15
CA PHE A 183 -11.82 13.33 2.10
C PHE A 183 -11.30 13.60 0.69
N PHE A 184 -10.70 12.59 0.06
CA PHE A 184 -10.17 12.74 -1.29
C PHE A 184 -11.32 12.98 -2.30
N ASP A 185 -12.50 12.37 -2.10
CA ASP A 185 -13.69 12.63 -2.92
C ASP A 185 -14.07 14.11 -2.84
N ALA A 186 -14.17 14.65 -1.61
CA ALA A 186 -14.51 16.05 -1.39
C ALA A 186 -13.50 17.00 -2.04
N VAL A 187 -12.21 16.68 -1.96
CA VAL A 187 -11.12 17.44 -2.61
C VAL A 187 -11.28 17.44 -4.13
N VAL A 188 -11.48 16.27 -4.72
CA VAL A 188 -11.66 16.09 -6.16
C VAL A 188 -12.91 16.82 -6.66
N GLU A 189 -14.03 16.68 -5.96
CA GLU A 189 -15.28 17.36 -6.29
C GLU A 189 -15.18 18.88 -6.20
N ALA A 190 -14.54 19.40 -5.15
CA ALA A 190 -14.40 20.84 -4.94
C ALA A 190 -13.47 21.54 -5.96
N GLN A 191 -12.62 20.78 -6.65
CA GLN A 191 -11.54 21.30 -7.47
C GLN A 191 -11.60 20.83 -8.92
N GLN A 192 -12.79 20.44 -9.41
CA GLN A 192 -13.00 20.14 -10.82
C GLN A 192 -12.47 21.20 -11.80
N PRO A 193 -12.46 22.53 -11.50
CA PRO A 193 -11.85 23.50 -12.40
C PRO A 193 -10.34 23.74 -12.21
N THR A 194 -9.71 23.37 -11.08
CA THR A 194 -8.26 23.65 -10.83
C THR A 194 -7.58 22.54 -9.99
N PRO A 195 -6.65 21.73 -10.55
CA PRO A 195 -6.16 20.51 -9.88
C PRO A 195 -5.08 20.71 -8.80
N ARG A 196 -4.69 21.95 -8.46
CA ARG A 196 -3.55 22.24 -7.55
C ARG A 196 -3.66 21.55 -6.19
N LEU A 197 -4.87 21.52 -5.62
CA LEU A 197 -5.11 20.92 -4.32
C LEU A 197 -4.99 19.39 -4.33
N VAL A 198 -5.43 18.77 -5.43
CA VAL A 198 -5.33 17.32 -5.63
C VAL A 198 -3.86 16.90 -5.63
N TYR A 199 -2.99 17.66 -6.30
CA TYR A 199 -1.55 17.43 -6.27
C TYR A 199 -0.95 17.59 -4.87
N GLY A 200 -1.33 18.64 -4.13
CA GLY A 200 -0.86 18.85 -2.75
C GLY A 200 -1.28 17.71 -1.80
N VAL A 201 -2.52 17.22 -1.91
CA VAL A 201 -2.99 16.06 -1.14
C VAL A 201 -2.26 14.78 -1.57
N ALA A 202 -2.05 14.59 -2.87
CA ALA A 202 -1.29 13.45 -3.37
C ALA A 202 0.15 13.42 -2.84
N GLN A 203 0.80 14.57 -2.66
CA GLN A 203 2.12 14.65 -2.01
C GLN A 203 2.09 14.17 -0.55
N VAL A 204 1.08 14.58 0.23
CA VAL A 204 0.93 14.10 1.62
C VAL A 204 0.66 12.60 1.67
N TYR A 205 -0.19 12.10 0.76
CA TYR A 205 -0.45 10.66 0.67
C TYR A 205 0.77 9.88 0.22
N ALA A 206 1.54 10.36 -0.75
CA ALA A 206 2.81 9.78 -1.13
C ALA A 206 3.78 9.70 0.06
N TRP A 207 3.90 10.78 0.84
CA TRP A 207 4.70 10.80 2.06
C TRP A 207 4.21 9.77 3.11
N LEU A 208 2.89 9.60 3.27
CA LEU A 208 2.34 8.55 4.14
C LEU A 208 2.66 7.14 3.64
N LEU A 209 2.59 6.91 2.32
CA LEU A 209 2.85 5.62 1.70
C LEU A 209 4.34 5.22 1.79
N THR A 210 5.25 6.20 1.71
CA THR A 210 6.70 5.94 1.82
C THR A 210 7.19 5.95 3.27
N GLY A 211 6.55 6.71 4.15
CA GLY A 211 6.95 6.88 5.55
C GLY A 211 6.43 5.82 6.52
N HIS A 212 5.47 4.97 6.11
CA HIS A 212 4.84 3.98 6.97
C HIS A 212 4.80 2.58 6.33
N PRO A 213 4.81 1.49 7.14
CA PRO A 213 4.67 0.14 6.62
C PRO A 213 3.28 -0.09 6.01
N SER A 214 3.18 -1.02 5.07
CA SER A 214 1.92 -1.39 4.39
C SER A 214 0.81 -1.83 5.34
N SER A 215 1.16 -2.36 6.53
CA SER A 215 0.21 -2.75 7.59
C SER A 215 -0.34 -1.56 8.40
N HIS A 216 0.16 -0.35 8.19
CA HIS A 216 -0.25 0.81 8.95
C HIS A 216 -1.69 1.24 8.60
N PRO A 217 -2.57 1.53 9.58
CA PRO A 217 -3.97 1.83 9.31
C PRO A 217 -4.17 3.08 8.43
N LEU A 218 -3.28 4.08 8.52
CA LEU A 218 -3.35 5.25 7.64
C LEU A 218 -3.09 4.86 6.17
N VAL A 219 -2.12 3.97 5.92
CA VAL A 219 -1.81 3.47 4.57
C VAL A 219 -3.02 2.72 4.01
N SER A 220 -3.58 1.78 4.77
CA SER A 220 -4.79 1.05 4.35
C SER A 220 -5.96 2.00 4.06
N THR A 221 -6.11 3.07 4.86
CA THR A 221 -7.17 4.06 4.64
C THR A 221 -6.95 4.87 3.36
N VAL A 222 -5.71 5.31 3.06
CA VAL A 222 -5.38 6.00 1.80
C VAL A 222 -5.71 5.09 0.60
N LEU A 223 -5.18 3.87 0.61
CA LEU A 223 -5.36 2.91 -0.48
C LEU A 223 -6.84 2.62 -0.74
N PHE A 224 -7.61 2.37 0.33
CA PHE A 224 -9.04 2.11 0.22
C PHE A 224 -9.85 3.34 -0.24
N THR A 225 -9.53 4.53 0.26
CA THR A 225 -10.30 5.75 -0.06
C THR A 225 -10.24 6.07 -1.55
N ILE A 226 -9.06 5.94 -2.16
CA ILE A 226 -8.90 6.22 -3.59
C ILE A 226 -9.46 5.09 -4.44
N SER A 227 -9.21 3.84 -4.07
CA SER A 227 -9.64 2.70 -4.87
C SER A 227 -11.13 2.41 -4.80
N SER A 228 -11.81 2.72 -3.70
CA SER A 228 -13.24 2.42 -3.52
C SER A 228 -14.17 3.27 -4.40
N SER A 229 -13.72 4.43 -4.89
CA SER A 229 -14.52 5.37 -5.67
C SER A 229 -14.12 5.34 -7.14
N SER A 230 -14.98 4.80 -8.00
CA SER A 230 -14.80 4.83 -9.47
C SER A 230 -14.69 6.27 -9.98
N ALA A 231 -15.39 7.22 -9.35
CA ALA A 231 -15.33 8.63 -9.73
C ALA A 231 -13.95 9.23 -9.43
N ILE A 232 -13.38 8.96 -8.24
CA ILE A 232 -12.00 9.37 -7.91
C ILE A 232 -11.02 8.78 -8.91
N LEU A 233 -11.03 7.45 -9.11
CA LEU A 233 -10.07 6.79 -9.98
C LEU A 233 -10.10 7.39 -11.39
N ARG A 234 -11.30 7.60 -11.95
CA ARG A 234 -11.46 8.23 -13.27
C ARG A 234 -10.99 9.68 -13.29
N HIS A 235 -11.20 10.45 -12.22
CA HIS A 235 -10.72 11.83 -12.15
C HIS A 235 -9.20 11.89 -12.05
N VAL A 236 -8.61 11.11 -11.14
CA VAL A 236 -7.15 11.02 -10.99
C VAL A 236 -6.52 10.54 -12.29
N PHE A 237 -7.12 9.55 -12.96
CA PHE A 237 -6.66 9.09 -14.26
C PHE A 237 -6.67 10.20 -15.32
N ARG A 238 -7.72 11.03 -15.39
CA ARG A 238 -7.75 12.22 -16.27
C ARG A 238 -6.64 13.22 -15.95
N LEU A 239 -6.32 13.42 -14.67
CA LEU A 239 -5.19 14.27 -14.27
C LEU A 239 -3.86 13.67 -14.72
N LEU A 240 -3.67 12.36 -14.56
CA LEU A 240 -2.48 11.65 -15.03
C LEU A 240 -2.30 11.78 -16.54
N GLN A 241 -3.38 11.74 -17.33
CA GLN A 241 -3.34 11.96 -18.78
C GLN A 241 -2.86 13.36 -19.18
N SER A 242 -3.06 14.36 -18.31
CA SER A 242 -2.64 15.74 -18.55
C SER A 242 -1.21 16.06 -18.09
N LEU A 243 -0.59 15.17 -17.32
CA LEU A 243 0.75 15.37 -16.79
C LEU A 243 1.82 15.07 -17.85
N PRO A 244 2.94 15.81 -17.85
CA PRO A 244 4.13 15.37 -18.56
C PRO A 244 4.60 14.03 -18.00
N PRO A 245 5.35 13.23 -18.78
CA PRO A 245 5.80 11.90 -18.37
C PRO A 245 6.99 11.96 -17.39
N SER A 246 6.78 12.62 -16.24
CA SER A 246 7.76 12.84 -15.20
C SER A 246 7.31 12.26 -13.85
N PRO A 247 8.23 12.14 -12.87
CA PRO A 247 7.89 11.69 -11.53
C PRO A 247 6.82 12.59 -10.89
N SER A 248 5.77 11.97 -10.34
CA SER A 248 4.67 12.66 -9.71
C SER A 248 4.11 11.81 -8.57
N SER A 249 3.91 12.43 -7.41
CA SER A 249 3.25 11.80 -6.26
C SER A 249 1.87 11.22 -6.63
N LEU A 250 1.21 11.79 -7.65
CA LEU A 250 -0.07 11.30 -8.14
C LEU A 250 0.04 9.89 -8.75
N TRP A 251 1.13 9.58 -9.45
CA TRP A 251 1.38 8.23 -9.98
C TRP A 251 1.54 7.22 -8.86
N LEU A 252 2.35 7.52 -7.83
CA LEU A 252 2.53 6.63 -6.68
C LEU A 252 1.19 6.33 -5.99
N VAL A 253 0.43 7.39 -5.69
CA VAL A 253 -0.85 7.29 -4.98
C VAL A 253 -1.88 6.51 -5.81
N PHE A 254 -1.97 6.77 -7.11
CA PHE A 254 -2.86 6.04 -8.01
C PHE A 254 -2.45 4.57 -8.14
N CYS A 255 -1.18 4.29 -8.46
CA CYS A 255 -0.69 2.94 -8.70
C CYS A 255 -0.79 2.06 -7.45
N ALA A 256 -0.39 2.58 -6.28
CA ALA A 256 -0.50 1.83 -5.03
C ALA A 256 -1.96 1.51 -4.69
N SER A 257 -2.85 2.50 -4.80
CA SER A 257 -4.28 2.34 -4.48
C SER A 257 -4.97 1.37 -5.45
N PHE A 258 -4.74 1.56 -6.75
CA PHE A 258 -5.37 0.74 -7.78
C PHE A 258 -4.78 -0.68 -7.83
N GLY A 259 -3.48 -0.85 -7.61
CA GLY A 259 -2.85 -2.17 -7.49
C GLY A 259 -3.44 -3.00 -6.35
N SER A 260 -3.62 -2.39 -5.17
CA SER A 260 -4.28 -3.04 -4.04
C SER A 260 -5.73 -3.45 -4.33
N TYR A 261 -6.42 -2.71 -5.20
CA TYR A 261 -7.78 -3.02 -5.62
C TYR A 261 -7.83 -4.16 -6.63
N ILE A 262 -6.89 -4.20 -7.57
CA ILE A 262 -6.78 -5.27 -8.57
C ILE A 262 -6.57 -6.62 -7.88
N ASP A 263 -5.72 -6.69 -6.85
CA ASP A 263 -5.48 -7.93 -6.09
C ASP A 263 -6.73 -8.50 -5.42
N THR A 264 -7.72 -7.66 -5.14
CA THR A 264 -8.95 -8.05 -4.43
C THR A 264 -10.19 -8.10 -5.31
N SER A 265 -10.08 -7.74 -6.60
CA SER A 265 -11.21 -7.68 -7.54
C SER A 265 -11.11 -8.71 -8.66
N ASP A 266 -12.25 -9.32 -9.00
CA ASP A 266 -12.39 -10.15 -10.19
C ASP A 266 -12.48 -9.30 -11.48
N ALA A 267 -12.39 -9.95 -12.64
CA ALA A 267 -12.36 -9.27 -13.93
C ALA A 267 -13.64 -8.47 -14.23
N HIS A 268 -14.81 -8.99 -13.85
CA HIS A 268 -16.09 -8.33 -14.12
C HIS A 268 -16.26 -7.07 -13.27
N THR A 269 -15.99 -7.18 -11.97
CA THR A 269 -16.05 -6.07 -11.02
C THR A 269 -15.05 -4.98 -11.40
N LEU A 270 -13.82 -5.37 -11.77
CA LEU A 270 -12.78 -4.45 -12.19
C LEU A 270 -13.19 -3.65 -13.44
N SER A 271 -13.72 -4.32 -14.47
CA SER A 271 -14.14 -3.67 -15.73
C SER A 271 -15.29 -2.68 -15.50
N ASN A 272 -16.25 -3.03 -14.65
CA ASN A 272 -17.35 -2.12 -14.28
C ASN A 272 -16.86 -0.92 -13.46
N HIS A 273 -15.92 -1.15 -12.55
CA HIS A 273 -15.41 -0.11 -11.64
C HIS A 273 -14.49 0.88 -12.36
N PHE A 274 -13.66 0.40 -13.28
CA PHE A 274 -12.74 1.21 -14.05
C PHE A 274 -12.71 0.77 -15.53
N PRO A 275 -13.54 1.36 -16.41
CA PRO A 275 -13.69 0.92 -17.80
C PRO A 275 -12.51 1.33 -18.71
N HIS A 276 -11.55 2.12 -18.23
CA HIS A 276 -10.44 2.66 -19.01
C HIS A 276 -9.13 1.85 -18.88
N LEU A 277 -9.21 0.52 -18.66
CA LEU A 277 -8.03 -0.33 -18.44
C LEU A 277 -7.03 -0.27 -19.60
N GLN A 278 -7.51 -0.32 -20.84
CA GLN A 278 -6.64 -0.26 -22.02
C GLN A 278 -5.90 1.07 -22.11
N GLU A 279 -6.62 2.18 -21.94
CA GLU A 279 -6.05 3.53 -21.93
C GLU A 279 -5.01 3.69 -20.80
N LEU A 280 -5.29 3.11 -19.63
CA LEU A 280 -4.37 3.11 -18.50
C LEU A 280 -3.10 2.33 -18.79
N VAL A 281 -3.20 1.13 -19.37
CA VAL A 281 -2.02 0.34 -19.74
C VAL A 281 -1.17 1.08 -20.77
N THR A 282 -1.79 1.70 -21.77
CA THR A 282 -1.09 2.51 -22.77
C THR A 282 -0.40 3.71 -22.13
N LEU A 283 -1.10 4.48 -21.29
CA LEU A 283 -0.53 5.63 -20.60
C LEU A 283 0.64 5.20 -19.70
N LEU A 284 0.44 4.18 -18.87
CA LEU A 284 1.45 3.64 -17.96
C LEU A 284 2.67 3.12 -18.71
N SER A 285 2.49 2.43 -19.83
CA SER A 285 3.58 1.97 -20.71
C SER A 285 4.40 3.15 -21.25
N HIS A 286 3.75 4.18 -21.77
CA HIS A 286 4.43 5.37 -22.31
C HIS A 286 5.17 6.15 -21.22
N THR A 287 4.55 6.32 -20.04
CA THR A 287 5.20 7.01 -18.92
C THR A 287 6.39 6.19 -18.39
N LEU A 288 6.26 4.87 -18.28
CA LEU A 288 7.39 4.00 -17.91
C LEU A 288 8.51 4.08 -18.94
N TYR A 289 8.22 4.09 -20.24
CA TYR A 289 9.23 4.27 -21.28
C TYR A 289 9.96 5.60 -21.14
N ALA A 290 9.23 6.70 -20.93
CA ALA A 290 9.82 8.01 -20.73
C ALA A 290 10.72 8.05 -19.49
N ILE A 291 10.25 7.57 -18.34
CA ILE A 291 11.03 7.57 -17.08
C ILE A 291 12.23 6.63 -17.17
N LEU A 292 12.04 5.42 -17.69
CA LEU A 292 13.07 4.38 -17.68
C LEU A 292 14.11 4.58 -18.79
N TRP A 293 13.74 5.22 -19.90
CA TRP A 293 14.56 5.24 -21.11
C TRP A 293 14.89 6.63 -21.66
N LEU A 294 13.98 7.61 -21.60
CA LEU A 294 14.20 8.94 -22.19
C LEU A 294 14.74 9.97 -21.19
N GLU A 295 14.06 10.14 -20.07
CA GLU A 295 14.27 11.21 -19.09
C GLU A 295 14.72 10.64 -17.74
N SER A 296 15.65 9.67 -17.77
CA SER A 296 16.03 8.94 -16.55
C SER A 296 16.39 9.90 -15.41
N PRO A 297 15.73 9.77 -14.24
CA PRO A 297 15.95 10.68 -13.12
C PRO A 297 17.42 10.68 -12.72
N THR A 298 18.00 11.88 -12.61
CA THR A 298 19.42 12.07 -12.30
C THR A 298 19.74 11.90 -10.82
N VAL A 299 18.72 11.91 -9.95
CA VAL A 299 18.86 11.81 -8.50
C VAL A 299 17.85 10.81 -7.95
N TYR A 300 18.37 9.81 -7.24
CA TYR A 300 17.58 8.85 -6.48
C TYR A 300 16.88 9.53 -5.29
N SER A 301 15.59 9.24 -5.09
CA SER A 301 14.85 9.49 -3.85
C SER A 301 13.99 8.30 -3.47
N ILE A 302 13.66 8.16 -2.17
CA ILE A 302 12.75 7.12 -1.67
C ILE A 302 11.38 7.24 -2.36
N GLU A 303 10.89 8.46 -2.64
CA GLU A 303 9.62 8.61 -3.35
C GLU A 303 9.71 8.15 -4.81
N SER A 304 10.83 8.45 -5.49
CA SER A 304 11.03 8.02 -6.88
C SER A 304 11.13 6.49 -7.01
N GLU A 305 11.78 5.83 -6.04
CA GLU A 305 11.83 4.37 -5.97
C GLU A 305 10.44 3.76 -5.71
N ALA A 306 9.72 4.28 -4.72
CA ALA A 306 8.39 3.81 -4.40
C ALA A 306 7.42 4.00 -5.56
N GLN A 307 7.48 5.15 -6.23
CA GLN A 307 6.68 5.45 -7.42
C GLN A 307 6.96 4.43 -8.53
N LEU A 308 8.24 4.25 -8.91
CA LEU A 308 8.60 3.34 -9.98
C LEU A 308 8.24 1.89 -9.65
N SER A 309 8.44 1.48 -8.41
CA SER A 309 8.02 0.16 -7.91
C SER A 309 6.51 -0.05 -8.06
N ALA A 310 5.71 0.93 -7.63
CA ALA A 310 4.25 0.86 -7.73
C ALA A 310 3.76 0.86 -9.19
N MET A 311 4.40 1.64 -10.06
CA MET A 311 4.08 1.69 -11.49
C MET A 311 4.39 0.36 -12.20
N VAL A 312 5.58 -0.21 -11.96
CA VAL A 312 5.98 -1.51 -12.51
C VAL A 312 5.09 -2.63 -11.99
N HIS A 313 4.80 -2.63 -10.68
CA HIS A 313 3.91 -3.62 -10.09
C HIS A 313 2.51 -3.58 -10.72
N LEU A 314 1.90 -2.39 -10.81
CA LEU A 314 0.61 -2.22 -11.45
C LEU A 314 0.64 -2.65 -12.92
N PHE A 315 1.69 -2.29 -13.65
CA PHE A 315 1.83 -2.66 -15.06
C PHE A 315 1.84 -4.18 -15.25
N ASN A 316 2.56 -4.92 -14.40
CA ASN A 316 2.58 -6.38 -14.44
C ASN A 316 1.24 -6.99 -14.05
N GLN A 317 0.55 -6.45 -13.04
CA GLN A 317 -0.79 -6.91 -12.68
C GLN A 317 -1.80 -6.71 -13.82
N LEU A 318 -1.74 -5.57 -14.52
CA LEU A 318 -2.59 -5.28 -15.66
C LEU A 318 -2.24 -6.15 -16.87
N HIS A 319 -0.96 -6.42 -17.12
CA HIS A 319 -0.53 -7.29 -18.21
C HIS A 319 -1.14 -8.69 -18.11
N ALA A 320 -1.23 -9.25 -16.90
CA ALA A 320 -1.86 -10.54 -16.69
C ALA A 320 -3.37 -10.56 -17.01
N ARG A 321 -4.00 -9.39 -17.19
CA ARG A 321 -5.46 -9.24 -17.37
C ARG A 321 -5.87 -8.59 -18.70
N VAL A 322 -4.93 -8.08 -19.48
CA VAL A 322 -5.18 -7.38 -20.74
C VAL A 322 -4.54 -8.14 -21.89
N GLU A 323 -5.29 -8.35 -22.97
CA GLU A 323 -4.89 -9.22 -24.08
C GLU A 323 -3.70 -8.67 -24.89
N SER A 324 -3.54 -7.35 -24.99
CA SER A 324 -2.50 -6.76 -25.84
C SER A 324 -1.93 -5.47 -25.26
N ILE A 325 -0.60 -5.41 -25.20
CA ILE A 325 0.19 -4.25 -24.79
C ILE A 325 1.01 -3.75 -25.97
N ALA A 326 1.02 -2.44 -26.19
CA ALA A 326 1.89 -1.82 -27.17
C ALA A 326 3.37 -2.00 -26.76
N LEU A 327 4.16 -2.56 -27.67
CA LEU A 327 5.60 -2.69 -27.51
C LEU A 327 6.24 -1.30 -27.47
N TRP A 328 7.31 -1.18 -26.70
CA TRP A 328 8.10 0.04 -26.69
C TRP A 328 8.79 0.25 -28.05
N PRO A 329 9.08 1.50 -28.43
CA PRO A 329 9.96 1.77 -29.55
C PRO A 329 11.29 1.02 -29.41
N SER A 330 12.00 0.80 -30.52
CA SER A 330 13.29 0.09 -30.53
C SER A 330 14.21 0.60 -29.43
N LEU A 331 14.47 -0.24 -28.44
CA LEU A 331 15.44 0.02 -27.39
C LEU A 331 16.84 -0.11 -28.01
N PRO A 332 17.63 0.97 -28.15
CA PRO A 332 19.00 0.85 -28.60
C PRO A 332 19.76 -0.07 -27.64
N ILE A 333 20.17 -1.23 -28.15
CA ILE A 333 20.99 -2.18 -27.42
C ILE A 333 22.40 -1.57 -27.36
N PRO A 334 22.92 -1.22 -26.18
CA PRO A 334 24.25 -0.67 -26.06
C PRO A 334 25.30 -1.68 -26.55
N PRO A 335 26.33 -1.25 -27.29
CA PRO A 335 27.38 -2.15 -27.78
C PRO A 335 28.21 -2.76 -26.63
N ASP A 336 28.27 -2.10 -25.46
CA ASP A 336 28.92 -2.49 -24.20
C ASP A 336 28.06 -3.41 -23.31
N VAL A 337 26.77 -3.62 -23.63
CA VAL A 337 25.99 -4.71 -22.99
C VAL A 337 26.64 -6.08 -23.25
N MET A 338 27.45 -6.15 -24.30
CA MET A 338 28.16 -7.32 -24.80
C MET A 338 29.60 -7.45 -24.27
N THR A 339 30.07 -6.56 -23.37
CA THR A 339 31.37 -6.71 -22.72
C THR A 339 31.21 -7.37 -21.36
N TYR A 340 31.87 -8.52 -21.19
CA TYR A 340 31.96 -9.20 -19.90
C TYR A 340 32.73 -8.32 -18.91
N GLU A 341 32.01 -7.76 -17.96
CA GLU A 341 32.55 -7.34 -16.67
C GLU A 341 31.94 -8.29 -15.65
N GLU A 342 32.75 -8.73 -14.68
CA GLU A 342 32.37 -9.67 -13.64
C GLU A 342 31.00 -9.32 -13.05
N GLU A 343 30.18 -10.33 -12.79
CA GLU A 343 28.89 -10.16 -12.13
C GLU A 343 29.11 -9.47 -10.78
N GLU A 344 29.01 -8.14 -10.75
CA GLU A 344 28.67 -7.48 -9.51
C GLU A 344 27.32 -8.06 -9.12
N LYS A 345 27.35 -8.80 -8.01
CA LYS A 345 26.21 -9.28 -7.22
C LYS A 345 25.36 -8.12 -6.68
N ASN A 346 25.33 -6.98 -7.38
CA ASN A 346 24.53 -5.84 -6.99
C ASN A 346 23.06 -6.22 -7.17
N ASP A 347 22.37 -6.06 -6.05
CA ASP A 347 20.98 -6.38 -5.86
C ASP A 347 20.16 -5.72 -6.99
N LYS A 348 19.32 -6.49 -7.69
CA LYS A 348 18.47 -6.05 -8.84
C LYS A 348 17.33 -5.12 -8.36
N THR A 349 17.70 -4.12 -7.58
CA THR A 349 16.80 -3.19 -6.91
C THR A 349 16.55 -2.00 -7.82
N VAL A 350 15.43 -1.33 -7.60
CA VAL A 350 15.11 -0.06 -8.24
C VAL A 350 16.24 0.95 -8.03
N LYS A 351 16.97 0.85 -6.91
CA LYS A 351 18.17 1.64 -6.64
C LYS A 351 19.29 1.47 -7.68
N VAL A 352 19.51 0.24 -8.18
CA VAL A 352 20.51 -0.04 -9.24
C VAL A 352 20.04 0.49 -10.61
N PHE A 353 18.73 0.65 -10.83
CA PHE A 353 18.24 1.35 -12.03
C PHE A 353 18.69 2.83 -12.08
N PHE A 354 18.87 3.49 -10.94
CA PHE A 354 19.40 4.86 -10.89
C PHE A 354 20.92 4.93 -11.13
N GLU A 355 21.60 3.80 -11.30
CA GLU A 355 23.02 3.75 -11.65
C GLU A 355 23.20 3.92 -13.18
N SER A 356 24.16 4.76 -13.57
CA SER A 356 24.09 5.66 -14.73
C SER A 356 24.27 5.06 -16.14
N ASN A 357 24.36 3.74 -16.32
CA ASN A 357 24.65 3.16 -17.63
C ASN A 357 23.41 2.51 -18.29
N THR A 358 23.37 2.55 -19.62
CA THR A 358 22.23 2.03 -20.41
C THR A 358 22.07 0.51 -20.23
N ARG A 359 23.14 -0.19 -19.84
CA ARG A 359 23.13 -1.62 -19.50
C ARG A 359 22.28 -1.93 -18.27
N ALA A 360 22.45 -1.21 -17.16
CA ALA A 360 21.67 -1.39 -15.93
C ALA A 360 20.17 -1.14 -16.18
N LYS A 361 19.86 -0.11 -16.98
CA LYS A 361 18.49 0.19 -17.42
C LYS A 361 17.89 -0.94 -18.24
N LEU A 362 18.62 -1.44 -19.24
CA LEU A 362 18.16 -2.56 -20.06
C LEU A 362 17.95 -3.82 -19.23
N GLN A 363 18.88 -4.15 -18.33
CA GLN A 363 18.78 -5.28 -17.42
C GLN A 363 17.56 -5.15 -16.49
N TYR A 364 17.33 -3.96 -15.92
CA TYR A 364 16.15 -3.70 -15.11
C TYR A 364 14.86 -3.93 -15.90
N VAL A 365 14.73 -3.36 -17.11
CA VAL A 365 13.56 -3.55 -17.99
C VAL A 365 13.34 -5.03 -18.32
N LEU A 366 14.39 -5.74 -18.74
CA LEU A 366 14.29 -7.16 -19.11
C LEU A 366 13.96 -8.09 -17.94
N THR A 367 14.30 -7.71 -16.71
CA THR A 367 14.00 -8.51 -15.51
C THR A 367 12.66 -8.16 -14.87
N THR A 368 12.14 -6.95 -15.08
CA THR A 368 10.93 -6.47 -14.39
C THR A 368 9.69 -6.32 -15.27
N ILE A 369 9.85 -5.93 -16.54
CA ILE A 369 8.75 -5.72 -17.50
C ILE A 369 9.14 -6.20 -18.92
N PRO A 370 9.66 -7.43 -19.10
CA PRO A 370 10.15 -7.91 -20.39
C PRO A 370 9.13 -7.88 -21.53
N GLN A 371 7.83 -7.91 -21.21
CA GLN A 371 6.74 -7.86 -22.19
C GLN A 371 6.69 -6.57 -23.02
N VAL A 372 7.37 -5.50 -22.60
CA VAL A 372 7.47 -4.27 -23.40
C VAL A 372 8.47 -4.41 -24.55
N VAL A 373 9.31 -5.45 -24.53
CA VAL A 373 10.34 -5.72 -25.52
C VAL A 373 9.90 -6.88 -26.42
N PRO A 374 9.98 -6.74 -27.76
CA PRO A 374 9.63 -7.81 -28.70
C PRO A 374 10.33 -9.12 -28.35
N PHE A 375 9.64 -10.25 -28.51
CA PHE A 375 10.19 -11.56 -28.18
C PHE A 375 11.46 -11.86 -28.99
N GLU A 376 11.45 -11.55 -30.28
CA GLU A 376 12.57 -11.73 -31.20
C GLU A 376 13.80 -10.94 -30.75
N THR A 377 13.59 -9.71 -30.28
CA THR A 377 14.67 -8.87 -29.72
C THR A 377 15.25 -9.49 -28.45
N ARG A 378 14.42 -10.00 -27.54
CA ARG A 378 14.88 -10.67 -26.33
C ARG A 378 15.64 -11.96 -26.64
N VAL A 379 15.19 -12.74 -27.63
CA VAL A 379 15.87 -13.95 -28.11
C VAL A 379 17.20 -13.61 -28.77
N ALA A 380 17.25 -12.56 -29.60
CA ALA A 380 18.49 -12.09 -30.20
C ALA A 380 19.51 -11.67 -29.13
N LEU A 381 19.08 -10.92 -28.11
CA LEU A 381 19.91 -10.56 -26.95
C LEU A 381 20.41 -11.80 -26.19
N PHE A 382 19.54 -12.77 -25.95
CA PHE A 382 19.92 -14.02 -25.30
C PHE A 382 20.96 -14.80 -26.11
N HIS A 383 20.77 -14.94 -27.43
CA HIS A 383 21.75 -15.60 -28.30
C HIS A 383 23.09 -14.88 -28.36
N SER A 384 23.06 -13.56 -28.32
CA SER A 384 24.22 -12.68 -28.20
C SER A 384 25.00 -12.96 -26.91
N TYR A 385 24.34 -12.99 -25.74
CA TYR A 385 24.97 -13.38 -24.48
C TYR A 385 25.51 -14.79 -24.49
N LEU A 386 24.75 -15.75 -25.04
CA LEU A 386 25.23 -17.11 -25.22
C LEU A 386 26.49 -17.13 -26.07
N HIS A 387 26.54 -16.41 -27.19
CA HIS A 387 27.72 -16.41 -28.07
C HIS A 387 28.98 -15.96 -27.33
N LEU A 388 28.89 -14.88 -26.55
CA LEU A 388 30.00 -14.40 -25.74
C LEU A 388 30.38 -15.43 -24.65
N ASP A 389 29.40 -16.04 -23.98
CA ASP A 389 29.66 -17.05 -22.94
C ASP A 389 30.41 -18.24 -23.52
N LYS A 390 30.05 -18.63 -24.75
CA LYS A 390 30.72 -19.69 -25.49
C LYS A 390 32.18 -19.34 -25.82
N GLN A 391 32.51 -18.07 -26.09
CA GLN A 391 33.88 -17.64 -26.37
C GLN A 391 34.78 -17.75 -25.13
N ASN A 392 34.21 -17.57 -23.93
CA ASN A 392 34.94 -17.65 -22.67
C ASN A 392 35.14 -19.07 -22.13
N VAL A 393 34.50 -20.08 -22.75
CA VAL A 393 34.72 -21.47 -22.36
C VAL A 393 36.09 -21.92 -22.90
N PRO A 394 37.06 -22.25 -22.02
CA PRO A 394 38.38 -22.67 -22.45
C PRO A 394 38.31 -23.87 -23.38
N ASN A 395 39.10 -23.85 -24.46
CA ASN A 395 39.22 -24.98 -25.39
C ASN A 395 37.91 -25.46 -26.03
N ARG A 396 36.82 -24.67 -26.01
CA ARG A 396 35.51 -25.06 -26.58
C ARG A 396 35.57 -25.51 -28.05
N HIS A 397 36.50 -24.96 -28.82
CA HIS A 397 36.71 -25.28 -30.23
C HIS A 397 37.65 -26.47 -30.47
N VAL A 398 38.30 -26.97 -29.42
CA VAL A 398 39.25 -28.08 -29.50
C VAL A 398 38.47 -29.38 -29.32
N PHE A 399 38.45 -30.23 -30.35
CA PHE A 399 37.79 -31.55 -30.29
C PHE A 399 38.30 -32.43 -29.14
N ALA A 400 39.59 -32.33 -28.80
CA ALA A 400 40.18 -33.06 -27.68
C ALA A 400 39.72 -32.57 -26.29
N ALA A 401 39.04 -31.43 -26.20
CA ALA A 401 38.48 -30.90 -24.96
C ALA A 401 36.97 -31.20 -24.81
N LEU A 402 36.42 -32.07 -25.67
CA LEU A 402 35.09 -32.63 -25.48
C LEU A 402 35.07 -33.44 -24.17
N VAL A 403 33.98 -33.30 -23.41
CA VAL A 403 33.76 -34.11 -22.22
C VAL A 403 33.04 -35.39 -22.64
N PRO A 404 33.71 -36.55 -22.66
CA PRO A 404 33.08 -37.79 -23.09
C PRO A 404 32.16 -38.33 -21.99
N LEU A 405 30.95 -38.71 -22.38
CA LEU A 405 29.95 -39.33 -21.51
C LEU A 405 29.50 -40.66 -22.13
N ARG A 406 29.58 -41.74 -21.36
CA ARG A 406 29.26 -43.10 -21.81
C ARG A 406 27.98 -43.60 -21.16
N ILE A 407 26.86 -43.58 -21.85
CA ILE A 407 25.55 -43.74 -21.22
C ILE A 407 24.87 -45.02 -21.70
N GLN A 408 24.33 -45.83 -20.78
CA GLN A 408 23.41 -46.91 -21.13
C GLN A 408 21.99 -46.35 -21.28
N ARG A 409 21.27 -46.73 -22.33
CA ARG A 409 19.90 -46.22 -22.58
C ARG A 409 18.94 -46.61 -21.45
N GLU A 410 19.07 -47.82 -20.93
CA GLU A 410 18.22 -48.38 -19.88
C GLU A 410 18.47 -47.72 -18.52
N HIS A 411 19.70 -47.22 -18.30
CA HIS A 411 20.13 -46.56 -17.07
C HIS A 411 20.44 -45.07 -17.29
N ILE A 412 19.79 -44.45 -18.29
CA ILE A 412 20.14 -43.12 -18.77
C ILE A 412 20.16 -42.07 -17.68
N VAL A 413 19.25 -42.13 -16.70
CA VAL A 413 19.17 -41.17 -15.60
C VAL A 413 20.32 -41.37 -14.60
N THR A 414 20.55 -42.60 -14.14
CA THR A 414 21.58 -42.93 -13.14
C THR A 414 22.97 -42.70 -13.71
N ASP A 415 23.24 -43.19 -14.93
CA ASP A 415 24.54 -43.04 -15.60
C ASP A 415 24.87 -41.56 -15.84
N SER A 416 23.86 -40.78 -16.25
CA SER A 416 24.02 -39.33 -16.40
C SER A 416 24.37 -38.68 -15.06
N PHE A 417 23.61 -38.99 -14.02
CA PHE A 417 23.83 -38.41 -12.69
C PHE A 417 25.25 -38.68 -12.18
N GLU A 418 25.71 -39.92 -12.27
CA GLU A 418 27.06 -40.31 -11.84
C GLU A 418 28.16 -39.61 -12.64
N GLN A 419 28.01 -39.52 -13.96
CA GLN A 419 29.05 -38.92 -14.80
C GLN A 419 29.08 -37.40 -14.71
N PHE A 420 27.93 -36.75 -14.57
CA PHE A 420 27.88 -35.30 -14.35
C PHE A 420 28.43 -34.89 -12.99
N HIS A 421 28.37 -35.75 -11.97
CA HIS A 421 28.95 -35.47 -10.66
C HIS A 421 30.46 -35.18 -10.73
N ALA A 422 31.18 -35.81 -11.66
CA ALA A 422 32.62 -35.61 -11.84
C ALA A 422 32.98 -34.39 -12.73
N ILE A 423 32.00 -33.72 -13.34
CA ILE A 423 32.21 -32.63 -14.29
C ILE A 423 32.22 -31.29 -13.55
N GLN A 424 33.34 -30.56 -13.63
CA GLN A 424 33.49 -29.25 -13.00
C GLN A 424 32.73 -28.12 -13.70
N SER A 425 32.47 -28.24 -15.01
CA SER A 425 31.76 -27.21 -15.80
C SER A 425 30.89 -27.82 -16.90
N LEU A 426 29.60 -27.50 -16.87
CA LEU A 426 28.61 -27.95 -17.86
C LEU A 426 28.57 -27.07 -19.13
N LYS A 427 29.32 -25.96 -19.16
CA LYS A 427 29.34 -25.05 -20.32
C LYS A 427 30.21 -25.56 -21.48
N GLY A 428 31.02 -26.60 -21.22
CA GLY A 428 31.82 -27.31 -22.21
C GLY A 428 30.98 -28.00 -23.28
N ARG A 429 31.63 -28.46 -24.35
CA ARG A 429 30.97 -29.34 -25.32
C ARG A 429 31.01 -30.78 -24.80
N LEU A 430 29.84 -31.38 -24.69
CA LEU A 430 29.68 -32.78 -24.28
C LEU A 430 29.70 -33.67 -25.52
N GLN A 431 30.27 -34.87 -25.38
CA GLN A 431 30.22 -35.91 -26.40
C GLN A 431 29.52 -37.13 -25.80
N ILE A 432 28.37 -37.51 -26.36
CA ILE A 432 27.61 -38.66 -25.85
C ILE A 432 27.96 -39.90 -26.69
N THR A 433 28.28 -40.98 -25.98
CA THR A 433 28.43 -42.32 -26.55
C THR A 433 27.46 -43.24 -25.85
N PHE A 434 26.48 -43.77 -26.58
CA PHE A 434 25.64 -44.84 -26.03
C PHE A 434 26.43 -46.14 -25.95
N VAL A 435 26.26 -46.86 -24.85
CA VAL A 435 26.90 -48.15 -24.62
C VAL A 435 25.85 -49.18 -24.23
N ASN A 436 26.05 -50.42 -24.66
CA ASN A 436 25.17 -51.52 -24.28
C ASN A 436 25.49 -52.06 -22.87
N ALA A 437 24.73 -53.06 -22.41
CA ALA A 437 24.91 -53.69 -21.10
C ALA A 437 26.31 -54.32 -20.88
N GLN A 438 27.06 -54.59 -21.96
CA GLN A 438 28.42 -55.11 -21.92
C GLN A 438 29.48 -53.98 -21.99
N GLY A 439 29.06 -52.72 -21.98
CA GLY A 439 29.91 -51.53 -22.05
C GLY A 439 30.49 -51.24 -23.44
N LEU A 440 30.04 -51.96 -24.48
CA LEU A 440 30.48 -51.77 -25.86
C LEU A 440 29.73 -50.60 -26.50
N GLU A 441 30.44 -49.82 -27.30
CA GLU A 441 29.88 -48.65 -27.99
C GLU A 441 28.85 -49.07 -29.01
N GLU A 442 27.68 -48.44 -28.95
CA GLU A 442 26.66 -48.56 -29.97
C GLU A 442 27.07 -47.77 -31.23
N ALA A 443 26.63 -48.23 -32.41
CA ALA A 443 26.98 -47.58 -33.65
C ALA A 443 26.37 -46.17 -33.74
N GLY A 444 27.22 -45.13 -33.64
CA GLY A 444 26.82 -43.74 -33.82
C GLY A 444 27.99 -42.78 -33.58
N VAL A 445 28.32 -41.95 -34.57
CA VAL A 445 29.35 -40.90 -34.43
C VAL A 445 28.67 -39.59 -34.06
N ASP A 446 29.12 -38.94 -32.99
CA ASP A 446 28.51 -37.72 -32.47
C ASP A 446 28.80 -36.49 -33.36
N GLY A 447 27.94 -36.30 -34.36
CA GLY A 447 27.82 -35.07 -35.15
C GLY A 447 26.71 -34.14 -34.65
N GLY A 448 26.23 -34.30 -33.41
CA GLY A 448 25.12 -33.55 -32.82
C GLY A 448 23.74 -34.23 -32.91
N GLY A 449 23.64 -35.39 -33.57
CA GLY A 449 22.44 -36.22 -33.57
C GLY A 449 22.29 -37.02 -32.28
N VAL A 450 23.37 -37.66 -31.83
CA VAL A 450 23.40 -38.50 -30.62
C VAL A 450 23.14 -37.66 -29.36
N PHE A 451 23.75 -36.48 -29.26
CA PHE A 451 23.46 -35.56 -28.15
C PHE A 451 21.97 -35.15 -28.07
N LYS A 452 21.31 -34.93 -29.23
CA LYS A 452 19.88 -34.59 -29.27
C LYS A 452 19.01 -35.76 -28.80
N GLU A 453 19.30 -36.96 -29.28
CA GLU A 453 18.63 -38.19 -28.85
C GLU A 453 18.78 -38.39 -27.33
N TYR A 454 19.99 -38.19 -26.82
CA TYR A 454 20.29 -38.25 -25.40
C TYR A 454 19.43 -37.26 -24.57
N ILE A 455 19.40 -35.98 -24.95
CA ILE A 455 18.58 -34.98 -24.23
C ILE A 455 17.09 -35.31 -24.31
N ASP A 456 16.59 -35.72 -25.47
CA ASP A 456 15.18 -36.10 -25.66
C ASP A 456 14.82 -37.33 -24.79
N THR A 457 15.66 -38.36 -24.77
CA THR A 457 15.43 -39.57 -23.99
C THR A 457 15.55 -39.30 -22.50
N LEU A 458 16.62 -38.59 -22.07
CA LEU A 458 16.83 -38.25 -20.67
C LEU A 458 15.67 -37.44 -20.12
N THR A 459 15.21 -36.41 -20.85
CA THR A 459 14.11 -35.56 -20.39
C THR A 459 12.79 -36.34 -20.30
N LYS A 460 12.49 -37.22 -21.26
CA LYS A 460 11.31 -38.10 -21.18
C LYS A 460 11.37 -39.04 -19.99
N THR A 461 12.50 -39.69 -19.75
CA THR A 461 12.65 -40.66 -18.66
C THR A 461 12.71 -39.98 -17.29
N ALA A 462 13.43 -38.86 -17.15
CA ALA A 462 13.60 -38.18 -15.87
C ALA A 462 12.33 -37.45 -15.39
N PHE A 463 11.48 -37.00 -16.31
CA PHE A 463 10.19 -36.35 -16.00
C PHE A 463 9.00 -37.28 -16.20
N SER A 464 9.23 -38.58 -16.41
CA SER A 464 8.18 -39.59 -16.35
C SER A 464 7.53 -39.58 -14.97
N THR A 465 6.20 -39.73 -14.93
CA THR A 465 5.44 -39.90 -13.68
C THR A 465 5.45 -41.33 -13.15
N GLU A 466 5.84 -42.27 -14.00
CA GLU A 466 6.25 -43.63 -13.64
C GLU A 466 7.72 -43.61 -13.21
#